data_AF-A0A395GXA4-F1
#
_entry.id   AF-A0A395GXA4-F1
#
_cell.length_a   1.000
_cell.length_b   1.000
_cell.length_c   1.000
_cell.angle_alpha   90.00
_cell.angle_beta   90.00
_cell.angle_gamma   90.00
#
_symmetry.space_group_name_H-M   'P 1'
#
loop_
_entity.id
_entity.type
_entity.pdbx_description
1 polymer ?
#
loop_
_entity_poly.entity_id
_entity_poly.type
_entity_poly.pdbx_seq_one_letter_code
_entity_poly.pdbx_strand_id
1 'polypeptide(L)'
;MISFHKHDASLSRQDAFFGDNHDFNQTIFDETRSYWTSPIIDVKQAAMSRQARVNTSMATNPNYTMSELGDSFSYGETAAYIIVLGDKTTGMVNRSLVEYLFENERLPQELGWTRATENITSDDLNTMLNKIMNATGGESEFDRELAKRGGVHVGKWRE
;
A
#
# COMPACT_ATOMS: atom_id res chain seq x y z
N MET A 1 5.66 15.99 7.80
CA MET A 1 6.02 14.56 7.84
C MET A 1 4.78 13.78 7.45
N ILE A 2 4.80 13.08 6.31
CA ILE A 2 3.74 12.13 5.97
C ILE A 2 4.07 10.86 6.77
N SER A 3 3.44 10.72 7.94
CA SER A 3 3.65 9.57 8.83
C SER A 3 2.71 8.44 8.42
N PHE A 4 3.30 7.42 7.81
CA PHE A 4 2.70 6.11 7.55
C PHE A 4 2.74 5.34 8.90
N HIS A 5 1.61 4.77 9.31
CA HIS A 5 1.41 4.38 10.72
C HIS A 5 2.36 3.23 11.12
N LYS A 6 2.86 3.27 12.37
CA LYS A 6 3.83 2.33 12.91
C LYS A 6 3.28 0.89 12.94
N HIS A 7 3.65 0.08 11.95
CA HIS A 7 3.45 -1.38 11.92
C HIS A 7 4.73 -2.08 11.40
N ASP A 8 4.91 -3.35 11.76
CA ASP A 8 5.97 -4.20 11.20
C ASP A 8 5.75 -4.41 9.68
N ALA A 9 6.77 -4.85 8.94
CA ALA A 9 6.73 -4.99 7.47
C ALA A 9 6.47 -3.67 6.70
N SER A 10 6.93 -2.56 7.25
CA SER A 10 6.92 -1.25 6.57
C SER A 10 7.73 -1.30 5.27
N LEU A 11 7.31 -0.49 4.27
CA LEU A 11 7.95 -0.40 2.95
C LEU A 11 9.33 0.29 2.97
N SER A 12 9.62 1.09 4.00
CA SER A 12 10.89 1.84 4.09
C SER A 12 11.43 1.99 5.51
N ARG A 13 10.78 1.38 6.51
CA ARG A 13 11.18 1.45 7.92
C ARG A 13 11.41 0.04 8.47
N GLN A 14 12.27 -0.05 9.47
CA GLN A 14 12.58 -1.30 10.14
C GLN A 14 11.49 -1.68 11.13
N ASP A 15 11.34 -2.98 11.39
CA ASP A 15 10.40 -3.49 12.39
C ASP A 15 10.83 -3.06 13.79
N ALA A 16 9.85 -2.85 14.68
CA ALA A 16 10.09 -2.34 16.04
C ALA A 16 11.07 -3.23 16.84
N PHE A 17 11.07 -4.53 16.54
CA PHE A 17 11.94 -5.51 17.20
C PHE A 17 13.43 -5.19 17.05
N PHE A 18 13.85 -4.67 15.90
CA PHE A 18 15.25 -4.40 15.62
C PHE A 18 15.70 -2.99 16.02
N GLY A 19 14.81 -2.18 16.60
CA GLY A 19 15.13 -0.85 17.12
C GLY A 19 14.33 0.26 16.44
N ASP A 20 15.00 1.05 15.61
CA ASP A 20 14.43 2.26 15.01
C ASP A 20 13.40 1.92 13.92
N ASN A 21 12.14 2.25 14.18
CA ASN A 21 11.05 1.97 13.26
C ASN A 21 10.31 3.23 12.77
N HIS A 22 10.96 4.38 12.83
CA HIS A 22 10.39 5.66 12.39
C HIS A 22 11.24 6.32 11.32
N ASP A 23 12.56 6.16 11.38
CA ASP A 23 13.45 6.73 10.39
C ASP A 23 13.46 5.92 9.09
N PHE A 24 13.65 6.63 7.98
CA PHE A 24 13.83 6.01 6.67
C PHE A 24 15.07 5.11 6.67
N ASN A 25 14.89 3.87 6.22
CA ASN A 25 15.94 2.88 6.10
C ASN A 25 16.12 2.48 4.62
N GLN A 26 17.23 2.95 4.02
CA GLN A 26 17.54 2.69 2.62
C GLN A 26 17.63 1.20 2.28
N THR A 27 18.18 0.37 3.18
CA THR A 27 18.32 -1.08 2.91
C THR A 27 16.96 -1.75 2.77
N ILE A 28 16.01 -1.36 3.62
CA ILE A 28 14.64 -1.87 3.56
C ILE A 28 13.92 -1.34 2.32
N PHE A 29 14.10 -0.06 2.02
CA PHE A 29 13.50 0.52 0.84
C PHE A 29 14.05 -0.10 -0.46
N ASP A 30 15.33 -0.45 -0.49
CA ASP A 30 15.96 -1.13 -1.63
C ASP A 30 15.39 -2.54 -1.85
N GLU A 31 15.07 -3.27 -0.77
CA GLU A 31 14.32 -4.53 -0.85
C GLU A 31 12.97 -4.30 -1.53
N THR A 32 12.19 -3.32 -1.07
CA THR A 32 10.90 -2.97 -1.69
C THR A 32 11.07 -2.59 -3.17
N ARG A 33 12.04 -1.74 -3.49
CA ARG A 33 12.34 -1.28 -4.87
C ARG A 33 12.78 -2.41 -5.79
N SER A 34 13.36 -3.49 -5.26
CA SER A 34 13.81 -4.62 -6.07
C SER A 34 12.67 -5.30 -6.84
N TYR A 35 11.43 -5.17 -6.36
CA TYR A 35 10.23 -5.70 -7.01
C TYR A 35 9.65 -4.75 -8.08
N TRP A 36 10.13 -3.52 -8.16
CA TRP A 36 9.72 -2.51 -9.14
C TRP A 36 10.59 -2.60 -10.41
N THR A 37 10.50 -3.73 -11.10
CA THR A 37 11.26 -4.06 -12.32
C THR A 37 10.99 -3.17 -13.54
N SER A 38 10.08 -2.20 -13.45
CA SER A 38 9.68 -1.30 -14.55
C SER A 38 9.71 0.16 -14.09
N PRO A 39 9.96 1.14 -15.01
CA PRO A 39 9.81 2.57 -14.71
C PRO A 39 8.39 2.95 -14.25
N ILE A 40 7.39 2.18 -14.68
CA ILE A 40 6.01 2.29 -14.21
C ILE A 40 5.72 1.08 -13.34
N ILE A 41 5.41 1.33 -12.08
CA ILE A 41 4.99 0.33 -11.10
C ILE A 41 3.51 0.04 -11.38
N ASP A 42 3.21 -1.21 -11.71
CA ASP A 42 1.82 -1.69 -11.75
C ASP A 42 1.37 -2.23 -10.38
N VAL A 43 0.05 -2.46 -10.25
CA VAL A 43 -0.56 -3.02 -9.04
C VAL A 43 0.10 -4.32 -8.59
N LYS A 44 0.56 -5.16 -9.52
CA LYS A 44 1.16 -6.44 -9.20
C LYS A 44 2.54 -6.24 -8.58
N GLN A 45 3.37 -5.36 -9.12
CA GLN A 45 4.67 -5.01 -8.56
C GLN A 45 4.53 -4.37 -7.18
N ALA A 46 3.54 -3.48 -7.00
CA ALA A 46 3.21 -2.90 -5.71
C ALA A 46 2.83 -3.98 -4.67
N ALA A 47 1.89 -4.87 -5.03
CA ALA A 47 1.45 -5.99 -4.21
C ALA A 47 2.62 -6.94 -3.83
N MET A 48 3.43 -7.34 -4.81
CA MET A 48 4.59 -8.20 -4.58
C MET A 48 5.61 -7.55 -3.66
N SER A 49 5.89 -6.25 -3.83
CA SER A 49 6.84 -5.51 -2.97
C SER A 49 6.38 -5.47 -1.51
N ARG A 50 5.08 -5.29 -1.26
CA ARG A 50 4.48 -5.36 0.07
C ARG A 50 4.58 -6.77 0.66
N GLN A 51 4.18 -7.77 -0.10
CA GLN A 51 4.19 -9.16 0.36
C GLN A 51 5.61 -9.65 0.68
N ALA A 52 6.61 -9.21 -0.10
CA ALA A 52 8.01 -9.48 0.18
C ALA A 52 8.44 -8.94 1.55
N ARG A 53 8.08 -7.69 1.87
CA ARG A 53 8.36 -7.09 3.18
C ARG A 53 7.70 -7.87 4.33
N VAL A 54 6.45 -8.31 4.14
CA VAL A 54 5.75 -9.18 5.09
C VAL A 54 6.50 -10.49 5.29
N ASN A 55 6.91 -11.15 4.20
CA ASN A 55 7.67 -12.41 4.26
C ASN A 55 9.03 -12.25 4.95
N THR A 56 9.77 -11.18 4.63
CA THR A 56 11.06 -10.88 5.27
C THR A 56 10.89 -10.60 6.75
N SER A 57 9.87 -9.83 7.12
CA SER A 57 9.53 -9.55 8.52
C SER A 57 9.21 -10.85 9.27
N MET A 58 8.33 -11.71 8.73
CA MET A 58 8.03 -13.03 9.31
C MET A 58 9.26 -13.95 9.44
N ALA A 59 10.18 -13.91 8.47
CA ALA A 59 11.35 -14.77 8.45
C ALA A 59 12.47 -14.32 9.40
N THR A 60 12.58 -13.01 9.65
CA THR A 60 13.71 -12.42 10.37
C THR A 60 13.34 -11.92 11.77
N ASN A 61 12.10 -11.51 11.99
CA ASN A 61 11.60 -11.00 13.27
C ASN A 61 10.96 -12.14 14.08
N PRO A 62 11.63 -12.68 15.12
CA PRO A 62 11.06 -13.74 15.95
C PRO A 62 9.84 -13.27 16.78
N ASN A 63 9.65 -11.96 16.91
CA ASN A 63 8.49 -11.34 17.55
C ASN A 63 7.54 -10.72 16.52
N TYR A 64 7.52 -11.21 15.28
CA TYR A 64 6.61 -10.69 14.27
C TYR A 64 5.17 -10.71 14.78
N THR A 65 4.59 -9.52 14.92
CA THR A 65 3.19 -9.35 15.29
C THR A 65 2.54 -8.38 14.32
N MET A 66 1.79 -8.92 13.37
CA MET A 66 0.93 -8.12 12.50
C MET A 66 -0.51 -8.26 12.98
N SER A 67 -1.07 -7.15 13.48
CA SER A 67 -2.50 -7.08 13.75
C SER A 67 -3.27 -6.92 12.44
N GLU A 68 -4.54 -7.31 12.43
CA GLU A 68 -5.45 -7.09 11.29
C GLU A 68 -5.51 -5.61 10.86
N LEU A 69 -5.46 -4.72 11.85
CA LEU A 69 -5.41 -3.28 11.62
C LEU A 69 -4.10 -2.86 10.94
N GLY A 70 -2.96 -3.40 11.36
CA GLY A 70 -1.65 -3.16 10.73
C GLY A 70 -1.59 -3.70 9.29
N ASP A 71 -2.16 -4.88 9.04
CA ASP A 71 -2.24 -5.47 7.71
C ASP A 71 -3.07 -4.59 6.76
N SER A 72 -4.23 -4.13 7.22
CA SER A 72 -5.11 -3.20 6.50
C SER A 72 -4.42 -1.86 6.21
N PHE A 73 -3.69 -1.32 7.19
CA PHE A 73 -2.88 -0.12 6.98
C PHE A 73 -1.82 -0.34 5.93
N SER A 74 -1.05 -1.42 5.99
CA SER A 74 -0.01 -1.73 5.00
C SER A 74 -0.54 -1.79 3.56
N TYR A 75 -1.75 -2.35 3.34
CA TYR A 75 -2.42 -2.28 2.04
C TYR A 75 -2.82 -0.84 1.69
N GLY A 76 -3.36 -0.10 2.66
CA GLY A 76 -3.76 1.30 2.51
C GLY A 76 -2.59 2.23 2.15
N GLU A 77 -1.42 2.02 2.72
CA GLU A 77 -0.19 2.77 2.39
C GLU A 77 0.23 2.53 0.95
N THR A 78 0.14 1.27 0.51
CA THR A 78 0.43 0.87 -0.87
C THR A 78 -0.57 1.51 -1.84
N ALA A 79 -1.87 1.49 -1.49
CA ALA A 79 -2.91 2.16 -2.28
C ALA A 79 -2.72 3.68 -2.31
N ALA A 80 -2.36 4.29 -1.18
CA ALA A 80 -2.25 5.73 -1.04
C ALA A 80 -1.15 6.32 -1.94
N TYR A 81 0.04 5.72 -2.00
CA TYR A 81 1.08 6.27 -2.88
C TYR A 81 0.70 6.15 -4.36
N ILE A 82 -0.01 5.09 -4.77
CA ILE A 82 -0.49 4.92 -6.15
C ILE A 82 -1.53 6.00 -6.48
N ILE A 83 -2.52 6.21 -5.61
CA ILE A 83 -3.60 7.18 -5.83
C ILE A 83 -3.09 8.62 -5.82
N VAL A 84 -2.14 8.94 -4.94
CA VAL A 84 -1.62 10.31 -4.79
C VAL A 84 -0.63 10.65 -5.90
N LEU A 85 0.25 9.73 -6.29
CA LEU A 85 1.36 10.00 -7.22
C LEU A 85 1.10 9.51 -8.64
N GLY A 86 0.15 8.61 -8.83
CA GLY A 86 -0.12 7.95 -10.10
C GLY A 86 -1.58 8.07 -10.51
N ASP A 87 -2.04 7.02 -11.20
CA ASP A 87 -3.39 6.94 -11.73
C ASP A 87 -4.27 6.06 -10.83
N LYS A 88 -5.24 6.70 -10.18
CA LYS A 88 -6.21 6.06 -9.28
C LYS A 88 -7.11 5.03 -9.98
N THR A 89 -7.28 5.12 -11.30
CA THR A 89 -8.12 4.22 -12.10
C THR A 89 -7.33 3.06 -12.66
N THR A 90 -6.13 3.26 -13.19
CA THR A 90 -5.33 2.16 -13.75
C THR A 90 -4.48 1.44 -12.70
N GLY A 91 -4.12 2.13 -11.61
CA GLY A 91 -3.21 1.59 -10.59
C GLY A 91 -1.75 1.58 -11.03
N MET A 92 -1.40 2.48 -11.94
CA MET A 92 -0.05 2.66 -12.44
C MET A 92 0.57 3.93 -11.84
N VAL A 93 1.83 3.86 -11.42
CA VAL A 93 2.56 5.00 -10.87
C VAL A 93 4.00 5.01 -11.34
N ASN A 94 4.54 6.20 -11.62
CA ASN A 94 5.94 6.35 -12.01
C ASN A 94 6.84 6.08 -10.80
N ARG A 95 7.75 5.11 -10.96
CA ARG A 95 8.70 4.67 -9.93
C ARG A 95 9.49 5.83 -9.32
N SER A 96 9.95 6.77 -10.15
CA SER A 96 10.75 7.91 -9.68
C SER A 96 10.00 8.83 -8.72
N LEU A 97 8.67 8.96 -8.88
CA LEU A 97 7.84 9.76 -7.97
C LEU A 97 7.70 9.07 -6.61
N VAL A 98 7.57 7.74 -6.61
CA VAL A 98 7.49 6.93 -5.39
C VAL A 98 8.82 6.96 -4.66
N GLU A 99 9.94 6.71 -5.36
CA GLU A 99 11.29 6.81 -4.79
C GLU A 99 11.53 8.17 -4.15
N TYR A 100 11.22 9.26 -4.86
CA TYR A 100 11.36 10.61 -4.33
C TYR A 100 10.52 10.82 -3.07
N LEU A 101 9.26 10.38 -3.05
CA LEU A 101 8.38 10.53 -1.89
C LEU A 101 8.97 9.84 -0.66
N PHE A 102 9.49 8.63 -0.80
CA PHE A 102 10.03 7.86 0.33
C PHE A 102 11.40 8.37 0.79
N GLU A 103 12.28 8.74 -0.14
CA GLU A 103 13.64 9.21 0.18
C GLU A 103 13.67 10.64 0.74
N ASN A 104 12.71 11.49 0.33
CA ASN A 104 12.69 12.91 0.72
C ASN A 104 11.54 13.25 1.67
N GLU A 105 10.63 12.30 1.95
CA GLU A 105 9.38 12.51 2.69
C GLU A 105 8.57 13.74 2.23
N ARG A 106 8.66 14.04 0.93
CA ARG A 106 8.10 15.24 0.30
C ARG A 106 7.45 14.91 -1.03
N LEU A 107 6.40 15.64 -1.37
CA LEU A 107 5.72 15.49 -2.66
C LEU A 107 6.66 15.89 -3.82
N PRO A 108 6.75 15.09 -4.91
CA PRO A 108 7.75 15.23 -5.96
C PRO A 108 7.45 16.34 -6.98
N GLN A 109 7.16 17.56 -6.51
CA GLN A 109 6.87 18.71 -7.36
C GLN A 109 8.03 19.03 -8.31
N GLU A 110 9.27 18.80 -7.88
CA GLU A 110 10.49 19.00 -8.68
C GLU A 110 10.59 18.00 -9.85
N LEU A 111 9.91 16.86 -9.76
CA LEU A 111 9.78 15.88 -10.83
C LEU A 111 8.54 16.11 -11.70
N GLY A 112 7.86 17.24 -11.52
CA GLY A 112 6.66 17.61 -12.28
C GLY A 112 5.36 17.02 -11.73
N TRP A 113 5.36 16.44 -10.53
CA TRP A 113 4.11 16.01 -9.90
C TRP A 113 3.23 17.21 -9.56
N THR A 114 1.95 17.07 -9.88
CA THR A 114 0.90 18.03 -9.51
C THR A 114 -0.21 17.31 -8.76
N ARG A 115 -0.86 18.02 -7.84
CA ARG A 115 -2.06 17.51 -7.15
C ARG A 115 -3.11 17.09 -8.18
N ALA A 116 -3.77 15.96 -7.94
CA ALA A 116 -4.91 15.50 -8.74
C ALA A 116 -5.97 16.60 -8.86
N THR A 117 -6.46 16.81 -10.08
CA THR A 117 -7.55 17.77 -10.38
C THR A 117 -8.90 17.22 -9.91
N GLU A 118 -9.07 15.91 -9.98
CA GLU A 118 -10.21 15.21 -9.42
C GLU A 118 -10.00 14.93 -7.94
N ASN A 119 -11.10 15.01 -7.18
CA ASN A 119 -11.07 14.61 -5.78
C ASN A 119 -10.76 13.11 -5.67
N ILE A 120 -9.88 12.79 -4.72
CA ILE A 120 -9.66 11.44 -4.24
C ILE A 120 -10.77 11.13 -3.24
N THR A 121 -11.53 10.07 -3.51
CA THR A 121 -12.65 9.63 -2.67
C THR A 121 -12.30 8.37 -1.90
N SER A 122 -13.10 8.03 -0.89
CA SER A 122 -12.98 6.75 -0.19
C SER A 122 -13.20 5.56 -1.12
N ASP A 123 -14.02 5.71 -2.17
CA ASP A 123 -14.26 4.66 -3.16
C ASP A 123 -13.05 4.40 -4.05
N ASP A 124 -12.28 5.44 -4.39
CA ASP A 124 -11.00 5.29 -5.10
C ASP A 124 -10.02 4.48 -4.25
N LEU A 125 -9.94 4.78 -2.94
CA LEU A 125 -9.11 4.05 -1.99
C LEU A 125 -9.52 2.57 -1.89
N ASN A 126 -10.81 2.30 -1.68
CA ASN A 126 -11.34 0.94 -1.58
C ASN A 126 -11.12 0.15 -2.87
N THR A 127 -11.30 0.78 -4.03
CA THR A 127 -11.04 0.15 -5.33
C THR A 127 -9.58 -0.26 -5.47
N MET A 128 -8.65 0.62 -5.09
CA MET A 128 -7.22 0.33 -5.18
C MET A 128 -6.78 -0.74 -4.17
N LEU A 129 -7.31 -0.68 -2.94
CA LEU A 129 -7.10 -1.72 -1.93
C LEU A 129 -7.44 -3.10 -2.47
N ASN A 130 -8.65 -3.26 -3.00
CA ASN A 130 -9.12 -4.53 -3.56
C ASN A 130 -8.24 -5.00 -4.72
N LYS A 131 -7.76 -4.08 -5.57
CA LYS A 131 -6.82 -4.42 -6.65
C LYS A 131 -5.50 -4.98 -6.11
N ILE A 132 -4.91 -4.35 -5.10
CA ILE A 132 -3.64 -4.79 -4.50
C ILE A 132 -3.83 -6.14 -3.81
N MET A 133 -4.91 -6.31 -3.05
CA MET A 133 -5.22 -7.56 -2.35
C MET A 133 -5.44 -8.72 -3.33
N ASN A 134 -6.25 -8.51 -4.37
CA ASN A 134 -6.45 -9.48 -5.44
C ASN A 134 -5.13 -9.85 -6.15
N ALA A 135 -4.25 -8.88 -6.38
CA ALA A 135 -2.94 -9.12 -6.99
C ALA A 135 -1.95 -9.84 -6.06
N THR A 136 -2.15 -9.75 -4.75
CA THR A 136 -1.36 -10.46 -3.73
C THR A 136 -1.79 -11.93 -3.61
N GLY A 137 -3.02 -12.27 -4.01
CA GLY A 137 -3.59 -13.62 -3.90
C GLY A 137 -4.12 -13.95 -2.51
N GLY A 138 -4.30 -12.96 -1.63
CA GLY A 138 -4.84 -13.11 -0.29
C GLY A 138 -6.17 -12.38 -0.13
N GLU A 139 -7.21 -13.09 0.34
CA GLU A 139 -8.44 -12.46 0.84
C GLU A 139 -8.15 -11.80 2.19
N SER A 140 -8.34 -10.49 2.31
CA SER A 140 -8.30 -9.81 3.63
C SER A 140 -9.70 -9.74 4.24
N GLU A 141 -9.81 -9.54 5.56
CA GLU A 141 -11.13 -9.35 6.19
C GLU A 141 -11.83 -8.07 5.72
N PHE A 142 -11.12 -7.09 5.16
CA PHE A 142 -11.74 -5.95 4.49
C PHE A 142 -12.62 -6.39 3.30
N ASP A 143 -12.18 -7.38 2.52
CA ASP A 143 -13.02 -8.01 1.48
C ASP A 143 -14.22 -8.74 2.10
N ARG A 144 -14.01 -9.43 3.23
CA ARG A 144 -15.09 -10.10 3.97
C ARG A 144 -16.12 -9.11 4.52
N GLU A 145 -15.68 -7.97 5.03
CA GLU A 145 -16.52 -6.90 5.59
C GLU A 145 -17.22 -6.09 4.48
N LEU A 146 -16.56 -5.82 3.36
CA LEU A 146 -17.20 -5.25 2.17
C LEU A 146 -18.24 -6.21 1.58
N ALA A 147 -17.94 -7.51 1.48
CA ALA A 147 -18.89 -8.53 1.04
C ALA A 147 -20.10 -8.63 1.98
N LYS A 148 -19.89 -8.54 3.30
CA LYS A 148 -20.97 -8.45 4.30
C LYS A 148 -21.82 -7.19 4.13
N ARG A 149 -21.22 -6.03 3.83
CA ARG A 149 -21.93 -4.76 3.61
C ARG A 149 -22.70 -4.71 2.29
N GLY A 150 -22.17 -5.33 1.22
CA GLY A 150 -22.83 -5.42 -0.09
C GLY A 150 -23.96 -6.47 -0.17
N GLY A 151 -24.05 -7.39 0.81
CA GLY A 151 -25.04 -8.47 0.85
C GLY A 151 -26.41 -8.12 1.45
N VAL A 152 -26.64 -6.86 1.86
CA VAL A 152 -27.92 -6.45 2.47
C VAL A 152 -28.98 -6.13 1.40
N HIS A 153 -29.65 -7.21 0.95
CA HIS A 153 -31.02 -7.29 0.43
C HIS A 153 -31.60 -6.07 -0.33
N VAL A 154 -31.54 -6.12 -1.68
CA VAL A 154 -32.59 -5.50 -2.51
C VAL A 154 -33.78 -6.46 -2.53
N GLY A 155 -34.87 -6.00 -1.94
CA GLY A 155 -36.10 -6.75 -1.71
C GLY A 155 -36.67 -7.40 -2.96
N LYS A 156 -37.08 -8.65 -2.77
CA LYS A 156 -37.89 -9.44 -3.69
C LYS A 156 -39.29 -8.82 -3.76
N TRP A 157 -39.57 -8.02 -4.79
CA TRP A 157 -40.93 -7.69 -5.20
C TRP A 157 -41.29 -8.53 -6.42
N ARG A 158 -42.26 -9.43 -6.25
CA ARG A 158 -43.08 -9.98 -7.33
C ARG A 158 -44.53 -9.95 -6.86
N GLU A 159 -45.32 -9.30 -7.71
CA GLU A 159 -46.79 -9.21 -7.85
C GLU A 159 -47.68 -9.97 -6.87
#